data_AF-A0A2A4EWD1-F1
#
_entry.id   AF-A0A2A4EWD1-F1
#
_cell.length_a   1.000
_cell.length_b   1.000
_cell.length_c   1.000
_cell.angle_alpha   90.00
_cell.angle_beta   90.00
_cell.angle_gamma   90.00
#
_symmetry.space_group_name_H-M   'P 1'
#
loop_
_entity.id
_entity.type
_entity.pdbx_description
1 polymer ?
#
loop_
_entity_poly.entity_id
_entity_poly.type
_entity_poly.pdbx_seq_one_letter_code
_entity_poly.pdbx_strand_id
1 'polypeptide(L)' 'VTLLHEMVKRDAKRGLASLCIGGGMGVALAVERP' A
#
# COMPACT_ATOMS: atom_id res chain seq x y z
N VAL A 1 7.81 -2.26 -10.05
CA VAL A 1 7.95 -1.47 -8.80
C VAL A 1 6.60 -1.44 -8.09
N THR A 2 6.49 -2.03 -6.90
CA THR A 2 5.24 -2.10 -6.11
C THR A 2 5.44 -1.40 -4.75
N LEU A 3 4.37 -1.19 -3.98
CA LEU A 3 4.45 -0.55 -2.66
C LEU A 3 5.51 -1.21 -1.76
N LEU A 4 5.46 -2.54 -1.60
CA LEU A 4 6.43 -3.27 -0.77
C LEU A 4 7.88 -3.13 -1.28
N HIS A 5 8.09 -3.17 -2.61
CA HIS A 5 9.42 -2.97 -3.19
C HIS A 5 9.98 -1.58 -2.87
N GLU A 6 9.16 -0.52 -2.99
CA GLU A 6 9.58 0.84 -2.66
C GLU A 6 9.75 1.04 -1.15
N MET A 7 8.92 0.39 -0.32
CA MET A 7 9.08 0.45 1.13
C MET A 7 10.39 -0.19 1.60
N VAL A 8 10.82 -1.29 0.98
CA VAL A 8 12.14 -1.90 1.23
C VAL A 8 13.25 -0.95 0.80
N LYS A 9 13.18 -0.42 -0.43
CA LYS A 9 14.21 0.46 -0.98
C LYS A 9 14.40 1.76 -0.19
N ARG A 10 13.32 2.29 0.40
CA ARG A 10 13.31 3.56 1.14
C ARG A 10 13.39 3.39 2.66
N ASP A 11 13.53 2.16 3.14
CA ASP A 11 13.43 1.82 4.56
C ASP A 11 12.18 2.41 5.25
N ALA A 12 11.04 2.37 4.54
CA ALA A 12 9.78 2.86 5.08
C ALA A 12 9.17 1.81 6.02
N LYS A 13 8.77 2.25 7.22
CA LYS A 13 8.08 1.42 8.21
C LYS A 13 6.59 1.27 7.95
N ARG A 14 5.92 2.30 7.42
CA ARG A 14 4.47 2.31 7.21
C ARG A 14 4.12 2.68 5.77
N GLY A 15 3.08 2.06 5.24
CA GLY A 15 2.58 2.33 3.89
C GLY A 15 1.09 2.04 3.77
N LEU A 16 0.47 2.61 2.73
CA LEU A 16 -0.93 2.41 2.41
C LEU A 16 -1.08 2.12 0.93
N ALA A 17 -1.76 1.02 0.60
CA ALA A 17 -2.24 0.74 -0.74
C ALA A 17 -3.75 0.98 -0.78
N SER A 18 -4.27 1.56 -1.87
CA SER A 18 -5.71 1.69 -2.08
C SER A 18 -6.06 1.37 -3.54
N LEU A 19 -7.27 0.83 -3.74
CA LEU A 19 -7.80 0.45 -5.04
C LEU A 19 -9.27 0.87 -5.16
N CYS A 20 -9.62 1.48 -6.29
CA CYS A 20 -11.00 1.75 -6.67
C CYS A 20 -11.62 0.51 -7.33
N ILE A 21 -12.89 0.24 -6.99
CA ILE A 21 -13.67 -0.86 -7.54
C ILE A 21 -14.92 -0.27 -8.19
N GLY A 22 -15.24 -0.74 -9.40
CA GLY A 22 -16.44 -0.31 -10.12
C GLY A 22 -17.72 -0.49 -9.29
N GLY A 23 -18.73 0.37 -9.52
CA GLY A 23 -19.95 0.38 -8.72
C GLY A 23 -19.86 1.23 -7.44
N GLY A 24 -18.84 2.08 -7.31
CA GLY A 24 -18.74 3.06 -6.22
C GLY A 24 -18.09 2.54 -4.93
N MET A 25 -17.26 1.51 -5.02
CA MET A 25 -16.59 0.89 -3.88
C MET A 25 -15.08 1.15 -3.90
N GLY A 26 -14.44 1.02 -2.74
CA GLY A 26 -12.98 1.09 -2.62
C GLY A 26 -12.48 0.24 -1.47
N VAL A 27 -11.21 -0.15 -1.57
CA VAL A 27 -10.50 -0.86 -0.49
C VAL A 27 -9.19 -0.14 -0.20
N ALA A 28 -8.76 -0.19 1.07
CA ALA A 28 -7.46 0.28 1.51
C ALA A 28 -6.80 -0.78 2.41
N LEU A 29 -5.49 -0.90 2.29
CA LEU A 29 -4.65 -1.77 3.11
C LEU A 29 -3.55 -0.92 3.74
N ALA A 30 -3.56 -0.84 5.07
CA ALA A 30 -2.43 -0.33 5.84
C ALA A 30 -1.41 -1.45 6.05
N VAL A 31 -0.13 -1.16 5.81
CA VAL A 31 0.98 -2.10 5.94
C VAL A 31 2.04 -1.51 6.86
N GLU A 32 2.47 -2.29 7.83
CA GLU A 32 3.63 -1.97 8.68
C GLU A 32 4.70 -3.05 8.48
N ARG A 33 5.95 -2.63 8.30
CA ARG A 33 7.11 -3.52 8.18
C ARG A 33 7.88 -3.53 9.51
N PRO A 34 8.39 -4.70 9.93
CA PRO A 34 9.22 -4.80 11.13
C PRO A 34 10.49 -3.94 11.04
#